data_AF-A0A959Z1G8-F1
#
_entry.id   AF-A0A959Z1G8-F1
#
_cell.length_a   1.000
_cell.length_b   1.000
_cell.length_c   1.000
_cell.angle_alpha   90.00
_cell.angle_beta   90.00
_cell.angle_gamma   90.00
#
_symmetry.space_group_name_H-M   'P 1'
#
loop_
_entity.id
_entity.type
_entity.pdbx_description
1 polymer ?
#
loop_
_entity_poly.entity_id
_entity_poly.type
_entity_poly.pdbx_seq_one_letter_code
_entity_poly.pdbx_strand_id
1 'polypeptide(L)'
;MVDMRWFANEHLCGATLIHPEWVLTAGHCAITAWDENMMLVANSIANGNGFGPNADVLQYDTVYYPPGYDGTNGPDLALIHLSTPANTVPVPLWGPSDGPLPGTGAPARVLGWGVADTVTLFEADTLQVADVVLFDYDTCAFLYANAQYDFFGLNGTPGLICAGYFDGQPASGSGNADSGGPLMVQSGGTWKQAGVVYGGEELLTTAEYPGVFTTIAWNRPWIDSLIATVTQVVERNAPPRFQVVHGPEGITVLPGQEVPDGRFQLELIGNDGRLLLRQGPLDLPAHVPCPLATVSTAVLVVRDAGGIPLHRQLVLY
;
A
#
# COMPACT_ATOMS: atom_id res chain seq x y z
N MET A 1 -3.16 -1.70 10.37
CA MET A 1 -2.23 -2.84 10.33
C MET A 1 -2.70 -3.83 9.28
N VAL A 2 -1.77 -4.43 8.56
CA VAL A 2 -2.00 -5.58 7.68
C VAL A 2 -1.18 -6.73 8.25
N ASP A 3 -1.82 -7.88 8.38
CA ASP A 3 -1.25 -9.13 8.84
C ASP A 3 -0.98 -10.01 7.62
N MET A 4 0.30 -10.33 7.38
CA MET A 4 0.72 -11.25 6.33
C MET A 4 0.73 -12.65 6.92
N ARG A 5 0.01 -13.59 6.31
CA ARG A 5 -0.16 -14.95 6.81
C ARG A 5 0.24 -16.01 5.80
N TRP A 6 0.74 -17.13 6.31
CA TRP A 6 0.90 -18.37 5.52
C TRP A 6 -0.44 -19.02 5.19
N PHE A 7 -0.44 -20.01 4.29
CA PHE A 7 -1.65 -20.73 3.87
C PHE A 7 -2.41 -21.41 5.04
N ALA A 8 -1.72 -21.73 6.14
CA ALA A 8 -2.31 -22.29 7.36
C ALA A 8 -2.99 -21.24 8.27
N ASN A 9 -3.10 -19.99 7.79
CA ASN A 9 -3.60 -18.84 8.53
C ASN A 9 -2.69 -18.43 9.72
N GLU A 10 -1.42 -18.81 9.72
CA GLU A 10 -0.45 -18.41 10.75
C GLU A 10 0.20 -17.07 10.39
N HIS A 11 0.46 -16.22 11.38
CA HIS A 11 1.18 -14.96 11.18
C HIS A 11 2.59 -15.24 10.62
N LEU A 12 2.98 -14.44 9.62
CA LEU A 12 4.30 -14.45 9.00
C LEU A 12 5.03 -13.13 9.28
N CYS A 13 4.40 -12.03 8.88
CA CYS A 13 4.98 -10.69 8.98
C CYS A 13 3.91 -9.63 9.19
N GLY A 14 4.34 -8.49 9.71
CA GLY A 14 3.57 -7.27 9.68
C GLY A 14 3.65 -6.56 8.33
N ALA A 15 2.63 -5.76 8.05
CA ALA A 15 2.61 -4.84 6.94
C ALA A 15 1.67 -3.65 7.25
N THR A 16 1.70 -2.64 6.39
CA THR A 16 0.87 -1.45 6.53
C THR A 16 0.20 -1.10 5.22
N LEU A 17 -1.11 -0.85 5.27
CA LEU A 17 -1.85 -0.26 4.15
C LEU A 17 -1.49 1.24 4.08
N ILE A 18 -0.85 1.68 3.00
CA ILE A 18 -0.33 3.07 2.85
C ILE A 18 -1.06 3.86 1.77
N HIS A 19 -1.82 3.17 0.93
CA HIS A 19 -2.74 3.69 -0.09
C HIS A 19 -3.89 2.67 -0.20
N PRO A 20 -5.09 3.04 -0.72
CA PRO A 20 -6.16 2.06 -0.95
C PRO A 20 -5.72 0.82 -1.75
N GLU A 21 -4.70 0.94 -2.59
CA GLU A 21 -4.19 -0.13 -3.47
C GLU A 21 -2.74 -0.56 -3.15
N TRP A 22 -2.13 -0.05 -2.07
CA TRP A 22 -0.73 -0.35 -1.76
C TRP A 22 -0.51 -0.74 -0.31
N VAL A 23 0.15 -1.88 -0.13
CA VAL A 23 0.63 -2.37 1.15
C VAL A 23 2.16 -2.28 1.18
N LEU A 24 2.70 -1.73 2.26
CA LEU A 24 4.13 -1.58 2.53
C LEU A 24 4.56 -2.61 3.58
N THR A 25 5.65 -3.31 3.31
CA THR A 25 6.28 -4.28 4.23
C THR A 25 7.78 -4.37 3.97
N ALA A 26 8.50 -5.28 4.64
CA ALA A 26 9.89 -5.59 4.39
C ALA A 26 10.05 -6.47 3.13
N GLY A 27 11.17 -6.34 2.44
CA GLY A 27 11.49 -7.14 1.26
C GLY A 27 11.60 -8.62 1.59
N HIS A 28 12.19 -8.96 2.74
CA HIS A 28 12.43 -10.35 3.12
C HIS A 28 11.12 -11.09 3.44
N CYS A 29 10.13 -10.37 3.97
CA CYS A 29 8.76 -10.87 4.15
C CYS A 29 8.07 -11.14 2.81
N ALA A 30 8.28 -10.27 1.83
CA ALA A 30 7.62 -10.34 0.54
C ALA A 30 8.24 -11.39 -0.41
N ILE A 31 9.56 -11.60 -0.35
CA ILE A 31 10.26 -12.63 -1.14
C ILE A 31 9.84 -14.03 -0.69
N THR A 32 9.79 -14.27 0.62
CA THR A 32 9.39 -15.56 1.19
C THR A 32 7.91 -15.85 0.95
N ALA A 33 7.07 -14.81 0.89
CA ALA A 33 5.64 -14.91 0.69
C ALA A 33 5.18 -15.25 -0.74
N TRP A 34 5.97 -14.93 -1.78
CA TRP A 34 5.55 -15.13 -3.18
C TRP A 34 5.51 -16.62 -3.58
N ASP A 35 6.31 -17.47 -2.93
CA ASP A 35 6.39 -18.90 -3.24
C ASP A 35 5.32 -19.76 -2.51
N GLU A 36 4.58 -19.22 -1.53
CA GLU A 36 3.75 -20.04 -0.62
C GLU A 36 2.27 -19.62 -0.46
N ASN A 37 1.68 -18.89 -1.41
CA ASN A 37 0.27 -18.45 -1.36
C ASN A 37 -0.08 -17.63 -0.10
N MET A 38 0.65 -16.55 0.13
CA MET A 38 0.39 -15.61 1.22
C MET A 38 -1.04 -15.04 1.21
N MET A 39 -1.61 -14.85 2.40
CA MET A 39 -2.83 -14.08 2.61
C MET A 39 -2.52 -12.74 3.28
N LEU A 40 -3.12 -11.66 2.77
CA LEU A 40 -3.04 -10.33 3.37
C LEU A 40 -4.35 -10.00 4.09
N VAL A 41 -4.28 -9.65 5.37
CA VAL A 41 -5.45 -9.32 6.18
C VAL A 41 -5.32 -7.91 6.76
N ALA A 42 -6.06 -6.94 6.20
CA ALA A 42 -6.16 -5.60 6.76
C ALA A 42 -7.11 -5.56 7.96
N ASN A 43 -6.90 -4.60 8.87
CA ASN A 43 -7.63 -4.46 10.14
C ASN A 43 -7.62 -5.73 11.00
N SER A 44 -6.63 -6.60 10.80
CA SER A 44 -6.40 -7.71 11.72
C SER A 44 -6.15 -7.13 13.11
N ILE A 45 -6.79 -7.73 14.11
CA ILE A 45 -6.49 -7.52 15.54
C ILE A 45 -6.10 -8.83 16.24
N ALA A 46 -6.06 -9.95 15.52
CA ALA A 46 -5.84 -11.28 16.06
C ALA A 46 -4.77 -12.02 15.27
N ASN A 47 -3.89 -12.74 15.96
CA ASN A 47 -2.93 -13.66 15.34
C ASN A 47 -3.64 -14.98 15.00
N GLY A 48 -3.68 -15.31 13.72
CA GLY A 48 -3.99 -16.62 13.13
C GLY A 48 -5.24 -17.43 13.49
N ASN A 49 -6.06 -17.01 14.46
CA ASN A 49 -7.30 -17.70 14.87
C ASN A 49 -8.55 -16.84 14.69
N GLY A 50 -8.43 -15.72 13.97
CA GLY A 50 -9.53 -14.83 13.65
C GLY A 50 -9.09 -13.64 12.79
N PHE A 51 -10.07 -12.99 12.19
CA PHE A 51 -9.87 -11.77 11.41
C PHE A 51 -10.11 -10.52 12.28
N GLY A 52 -10.94 -10.64 13.33
CA GLY A 52 -11.46 -9.50 14.08
C GLY A 52 -12.64 -8.85 13.36
N PRO A 53 -13.42 -8.00 14.04
CA PRO A 53 -14.50 -7.27 13.39
C PRO A 53 -13.91 -6.26 12.39
N ASN A 54 -14.37 -6.31 11.14
CA ASN A 54 -13.97 -5.45 10.01
C ASN A 54 -12.62 -5.77 9.35
N ALA A 55 -12.08 -6.97 9.55
CA ALA A 55 -10.95 -7.39 8.76
C ALA A 55 -11.32 -7.67 7.31
N ASP A 56 -10.38 -7.33 6.43
CA ASP A 56 -10.55 -7.36 4.98
C ASP A 56 -9.43 -8.22 4.39
N VAL A 57 -9.81 -9.28 3.68
CA VAL A 57 -8.84 -10.17 3.01
C VAL A 57 -8.51 -9.53 1.67
N LEU A 58 -7.29 -9.03 1.57
CA LEU A 58 -6.84 -8.26 0.41
C LEU A 58 -6.33 -9.19 -0.69
N GLN A 59 -6.76 -8.91 -1.92
CA GLN A 59 -6.24 -9.55 -3.12
C GLN A 59 -5.10 -8.69 -3.69
N TYR A 60 -4.02 -9.32 -4.11
CA TYR A 60 -2.85 -8.65 -4.69
C TYR A 60 -2.45 -9.29 -6.03
N ASP A 61 -1.79 -8.51 -6.88
CA ASP A 61 -1.35 -8.99 -8.20
C ASP A 61 0.17 -8.95 -8.39
N THR A 62 0.86 -8.02 -7.75
CA THR A 62 2.27 -7.76 -8.02
C THR A 62 2.98 -7.30 -6.75
N VAL A 63 4.22 -7.73 -6.60
CA VAL A 63 5.14 -7.23 -5.57
C VAL A 63 6.31 -6.54 -6.25
N TYR A 64 6.70 -5.39 -5.70
CA TYR A 64 7.78 -4.55 -6.18
C TYR A 64 8.81 -4.33 -5.08
N TYR A 65 10.07 -4.34 -5.49
CA TYR A 65 11.22 -4.13 -4.61
C TYR A 65 12.01 -2.87 -5.05
N PRO A 66 12.69 -2.19 -4.13
CA PRO A 66 13.62 -1.11 -4.46
C PRO A 66 14.74 -1.59 -5.38
N PRO A 67 15.30 -0.70 -6.23
CA PRO A 67 16.46 -1.03 -7.04
C PRO A 67 17.62 -1.55 -6.18
N GLY A 68 18.20 -2.67 -6.61
CA GLY A 68 19.32 -3.31 -5.92
C GLY A 68 18.93 -4.24 -4.77
N TYR A 69 17.64 -4.37 -4.45
CA TYR A 69 17.20 -5.41 -3.53
C TYR A 69 17.23 -6.80 -4.20
N ASP A 70 17.94 -7.75 -3.61
CA ASP A 70 18.10 -9.12 -4.12
C ASP A 70 17.68 -10.21 -3.10
N GLY A 71 17.03 -9.80 -2.02
CA GLY A 71 16.67 -10.66 -0.89
C GLY A 71 17.71 -10.70 0.23
N THR A 72 18.89 -10.12 0.01
CA THR A 72 19.93 -9.99 1.05
C THR A 72 20.50 -8.58 1.09
N ASN A 73 20.80 -8.01 -0.07
CA ASN A 73 21.37 -6.68 -0.24
C ASN A 73 20.30 -5.66 -0.59
N GLY A 74 20.63 -4.37 -0.44
CA GLY A 74 19.75 -3.25 -0.80
C GLY A 74 18.73 -2.91 0.29
N PRO A 75 17.89 -1.88 0.07
CA PRO A 75 16.89 -1.47 1.05
C PRO A 75 15.84 -2.57 1.23
N ASP A 76 15.74 -3.12 2.45
CA ASP A 76 14.78 -4.16 2.79
C ASP A 76 13.38 -3.56 2.94
N LEU A 77 12.69 -3.50 1.81
CA LEU A 77 11.39 -2.88 1.64
C LEU A 77 10.67 -3.55 0.47
N ALA A 78 9.36 -3.65 0.54
CA ALA A 78 8.53 -4.08 -0.57
C ALA A 78 7.20 -3.32 -0.61
N LEU A 79 6.73 -3.09 -1.83
CA LEU A 79 5.40 -2.58 -2.11
C LEU A 79 4.58 -3.67 -2.80
N ILE A 80 3.46 -4.03 -2.19
CA ILE A 80 2.51 -5.00 -2.72
C ILE A 80 1.34 -4.23 -3.31
N HIS A 81 1.10 -4.41 -4.61
CA HIS A 81 -0.02 -3.82 -5.32
C HIS A 81 -1.27 -4.69 -5.17
N LEU A 82 -2.35 -4.09 -4.70
CA LEU A 82 -3.64 -4.76 -4.55
C LEU A 82 -4.39 -4.78 -5.88
N SER A 83 -4.97 -5.91 -6.24
CA SER A 83 -5.80 -6.02 -7.45
C SER A 83 -7.18 -5.39 -7.28
N THR A 84 -7.59 -5.14 -6.02
CA THR A 84 -8.78 -4.37 -5.67
C THR A 84 -8.47 -3.42 -4.51
N PRO A 85 -8.97 -2.17 -4.54
CA PRO A 85 -8.80 -1.26 -3.42
C PRO A 85 -9.35 -1.81 -2.11
N ALA A 86 -8.58 -1.68 -1.03
CA ALA A 86 -8.98 -2.01 0.33
C ALA A 86 -10.06 -1.05 0.84
N ASN A 87 -10.99 -1.54 1.65
CA ASN A 87 -12.05 -0.72 2.26
C ASN A 87 -11.65 -0.10 3.61
N THR A 88 -10.33 0.01 3.85
CA THR A 88 -9.74 0.44 5.12
C THR A 88 -8.98 1.75 4.94
N VAL A 89 -8.90 2.55 6.00
CA VAL A 89 -8.16 3.82 5.99
C VAL A 89 -6.66 3.56 5.93
N PRO A 90 -5.94 4.06 4.91
CA PRO A 90 -4.49 3.92 4.85
C PRO A 90 -3.78 4.76 5.92
N VAL A 91 -2.62 4.28 6.34
CA VAL A 91 -1.73 4.97 7.28
C VAL A 91 -0.90 6.01 6.51
N PRO A 92 -0.88 7.28 6.95
CA PRO A 92 -0.03 8.27 6.33
C PRO A 92 1.44 7.95 6.61
N LEU A 93 2.27 8.15 5.60
CA LEU A 93 3.70 7.96 5.70
C LEU A 93 4.40 9.26 6.10
N TRP A 94 5.53 9.15 6.79
CA TRP A 94 6.43 10.26 7.04
C TRP A 94 6.94 10.81 5.71
N GLY A 95 6.78 12.10 5.47
CA GLY A 95 7.07 12.71 4.19
C GLY A 95 7.94 13.98 4.29
N PRO A 96 8.33 14.56 3.15
CA PRO A 96 9.14 15.78 3.12
C PRO A 96 8.54 16.96 3.89
N SER A 97 7.21 17.06 3.96
CA SER A 97 6.50 18.11 4.69
C SER A 97 6.59 17.97 6.22
N ASP A 98 6.97 16.81 6.74
CA ASP A 98 7.21 16.56 8.15
C ASP A 98 8.60 17.02 8.62
N GLY A 99 9.48 17.33 7.66
CA GLY A 99 10.88 17.66 7.94
C GLY A 99 11.74 16.43 8.27
N PRO A 100 12.95 16.65 8.82
CA PRO A 100 13.80 15.55 9.24
C PRO A 100 13.14 14.75 10.36
N LEU A 101 13.42 13.44 10.40
CA LEU A 101 12.97 12.61 11.51
C LEU A 101 13.50 13.17 12.84
N PRO A 102 12.72 13.07 13.92
CA PRO A 102 13.19 13.42 15.25
C PRO A 102 14.45 12.64 15.64
N GLY A 103 15.34 13.28 16.40
CA GLY A 103 16.59 12.66 16.85
C GLY A 103 16.42 11.67 17.99
N THR A 104 17.55 11.17 18.49
CA THR A 104 17.61 10.19 19.58
C THR A 104 16.79 10.63 20.81
N GLY A 105 16.00 9.69 21.34
CA GLY A 105 15.12 9.87 22.50
C GLY A 105 13.72 10.38 22.17
N ALA A 106 13.42 10.70 20.91
CA ALA A 106 12.07 11.09 20.51
C ALA A 106 11.08 9.92 20.64
N PRO A 107 9.84 10.19 21.09
CA PRO A 107 8.83 9.15 21.27
C PRO A 107 8.36 8.58 19.93
N ALA A 108 8.23 7.26 19.88
CA ALA A 108 7.72 6.51 18.75
C ALA A 108 6.91 5.31 19.25
N ARG A 109 6.25 4.61 18.32
CA ARG A 109 5.48 3.40 18.58
C ARG A 109 5.76 2.34 17.57
N VAL A 110 5.75 1.11 18.03
CA VAL A 110 5.69 -0.07 17.16
C VAL A 110 4.41 -0.84 17.41
N LEU A 111 3.94 -1.52 16.37
CA LEU A 111 2.69 -2.28 16.38
C LEU A 111 2.93 -3.64 15.73
N GLY A 112 2.44 -4.71 16.33
CA GLY A 112 2.61 -6.05 15.79
C GLY A 112 2.05 -7.17 16.67
N TRP A 113 2.31 -8.40 16.25
CA TRP A 113 1.90 -9.63 16.93
C TRP A 113 3.08 -10.46 17.42
N GLY A 114 4.29 -9.89 17.35
CA GLY A 114 5.50 -10.55 17.79
C GLY A 114 5.52 -10.87 19.28
N VAL A 115 6.70 -11.26 19.77
CA VAL A 115 6.87 -11.75 21.14
C VAL A 115 6.41 -10.70 22.16
N ALA A 116 5.34 -11.02 22.89
CA ALA A 116 4.72 -10.10 23.85
C ALA A 116 5.00 -10.48 25.31
N ASP A 117 5.56 -11.66 25.55
CA ASP A 117 5.96 -12.14 26.87
C ASP A 117 7.44 -12.54 26.85
N THR A 118 8.23 -11.86 27.68
CA THR A 118 9.69 -12.03 27.75
C THR A 118 10.12 -13.27 28.54
N VAL A 119 9.19 -13.94 29.22
CA VAL A 119 9.40 -15.17 29.99
C VAL A 119 9.01 -16.38 29.16
N THR A 120 7.87 -16.30 28.46
CA THR A 120 7.35 -17.45 27.70
C THR A 120 7.75 -17.44 26.23
N LEU A 121 8.24 -16.30 25.70
CA LEU A 121 8.59 -16.08 24.30
C LEU A 121 7.45 -16.38 23.31
N PHE A 122 6.20 -16.26 23.77
CA PHE A 122 5.03 -16.47 22.91
C PHE A 122 4.69 -15.17 22.17
N GLU A 123 4.29 -15.34 20.90
CA GLU A 123 3.65 -14.31 20.09
C GLU A 123 2.32 -13.91 20.70
N ALA A 124 1.91 -12.66 20.49
CA ALA A 124 0.63 -12.20 20.98
C ALA A 124 -0.53 -12.73 20.12
N ASP A 125 -1.55 -13.25 20.79
CA ASP A 125 -2.82 -13.60 20.14
C ASP A 125 -3.58 -12.39 19.60
N THR A 126 -3.24 -11.18 20.07
CA THR A 126 -3.90 -9.92 19.69
C THR A 126 -2.87 -8.84 19.38
N LEU A 127 -3.25 -7.88 18.54
CA LEU A 127 -2.35 -6.80 18.13
C LEU A 127 -1.86 -6.01 19.35
N GLN A 128 -0.55 -5.92 19.51
CA GLN A 128 0.10 -5.15 20.57
C GLN A 128 0.55 -3.79 20.06
N VAL A 129 0.74 -2.87 21.00
CA VAL A 129 1.34 -1.56 20.77
C VAL A 129 2.35 -1.32 21.88
N ALA A 130 3.57 -0.96 21.49
CA ALA A 130 4.63 -0.64 22.42
C ALA A 130 5.17 0.77 22.17
N ASP A 131 5.24 1.56 23.24
CA ASP A 131 5.89 2.87 23.23
C ASP A 131 7.40 2.65 23.28
N VAL A 132 8.13 3.27 22.35
CA VAL A 132 9.59 3.18 22.19
C VAL A 132 10.18 4.57 21.99
N VAL A 133 11.50 4.68 22.01
CA VAL A 133 12.24 5.88 21.62
C VAL A 133 13.06 5.63 20.37
N LEU A 134 13.23 6.66 19.55
CA LEU A 134 14.12 6.60 18.39
C LEU A 134 15.59 6.69 18.80
N PHE A 135 16.44 6.05 18.01
CA PHE A 135 17.86 6.25 17.95
C PHE A 135 18.21 6.67 16.52
N ASP A 136 18.91 7.80 16.39
CA ASP A 136 19.44 8.20 15.09
C ASP A 136 20.47 7.19 14.55
N TYR A 137 20.79 7.33 13.27
CA TYR A 137 21.69 6.40 12.57
C TYR A 137 23.04 6.27 13.26
N ASP A 138 23.66 7.39 13.66
CA ASP A 138 24.99 7.37 14.27
C ASP A 138 24.97 6.63 15.62
N THR A 139 23.93 6.88 16.43
CA THR A 139 23.74 6.17 17.70
C THR A 139 23.48 4.69 17.46
N CYS A 140 22.64 4.35 16.47
CA CYS A 140 22.37 2.94 16.18
C CYS A 140 23.62 2.20 15.68
N ALA A 141 24.35 2.79 14.72
CA ALA A 141 25.58 2.22 14.20
C ALA A 141 26.63 2.02 15.30
N PHE A 142 26.70 2.96 16.26
CA PHE A 142 27.59 2.82 17.42
C PHE A 142 27.19 1.66 18.34
N LEU A 143 25.91 1.48 18.65
CA LEU A 143 25.44 0.40 19.53
C LEU A 143 25.79 -0.98 18.94
N TYR A 144 25.53 -1.17 17.65
CA TYR A 144 25.81 -2.43 16.96
C TYR A 144 27.29 -2.67 16.67
N ALA A 145 28.08 -1.62 16.40
CA ALA A 145 29.53 -1.77 16.25
C ALA A 145 30.19 -2.28 17.54
N ASN A 146 29.68 -1.88 18.70
CA ASN A 146 30.17 -2.34 20.00
C ASN A 146 29.69 -3.75 20.38
N ALA A 147 28.61 -4.24 19.78
CA ALA A 147 28.05 -5.57 20.04
C ALA A 147 28.89 -6.72 19.45
N GLN A 148 29.94 -6.45 18.66
CA GLN A 148 30.73 -7.45 17.89
C GLN A 148 29.95 -8.22 16.80
N TYR A 149 28.71 -7.84 16.50
CA TYR A 149 27.87 -8.46 15.48
C TYR A 149 27.39 -7.39 14.49
N ASP A 150 28.06 -7.26 13.34
CA ASP A 150 27.54 -6.46 12.22
C ASP A 150 26.64 -7.35 11.33
N PHE A 151 25.67 -8.04 11.97
CA PHE A 151 24.80 -8.99 11.29
C PHE A 151 23.93 -8.31 10.21
N PHE A 152 23.57 -7.04 10.46
CA PHE A 152 22.72 -6.24 9.57
C PHE A 152 23.51 -5.34 8.60
N GLY A 153 24.85 -5.39 8.60
CA GLY A 153 25.67 -4.53 7.75
C GLY A 153 25.36 -3.04 7.96
N LEU A 154 25.14 -2.63 9.22
CA LEU A 154 24.72 -1.28 9.56
C LEU A 154 25.81 -0.26 9.25
N ASN A 155 27.05 -0.72 9.19
CA ASN A 155 28.20 0.13 8.90
C ASN A 155 28.22 0.51 7.40
N GLY A 156 27.59 1.65 7.09
CA GLY A 156 27.60 2.23 5.74
C GLY A 156 26.35 1.92 4.90
N THR A 157 25.31 1.34 5.50
CA THR A 157 23.99 1.21 4.86
C THR A 157 23.14 2.44 5.19
N PRO A 158 23.05 3.45 4.30
CA PRO A 158 22.19 4.59 4.56
C PRO A 158 20.72 4.19 4.61
N GLY A 159 19.93 4.98 5.31
CA GLY A 159 18.48 4.80 5.35
C GLY A 159 18.00 3.78 6.39
N LEU A 160 18.78 3.57 7.45
CA LEU A 160 18.37 2.80 8.63
C LEU A 160 18.18 3.72 9.85
N ILE A 161 17.21 3.42 10.70
CA ILE A 161 17.03 4.00 12.04
C ILE A 161 16.77 2.89 13.03
N CYS A 162 16.92 3.18 14.32
CA CYS A 162 16.63 2.20 15.35
C CYS A 162 15.63 2.73 16.37
N ALA A 163 14.94 1.82 17.04
CA ALA A 163 14.03 2.15 18.10
C ALA A 163 14.05 1.09 19.20
N GLY A 164 13.93 1.53 20.44
CA GLY A 164 14.03 0.66 21.61
C GLY A 164 13.71 1.40 22.89
N TYR A 165 14.25 0.94 24.02
CA TYR A 165 13.99 1.49 25.34
C TYR A 165 15.19 2.27 25.86
N PHE A 166 14.98 3.11 26.87
CA PHE A 166 16.03 3.54 27.78
C PHE A 166 15.99 2.69 29.04
N ASP A 167 17.14 2.54 29.71
CA ASP A 167 17.30 1.78 30.96
C ASP A 167 16.18 2.06 31.98
N GLY A 168 15.62 0.99 32.55
CA GLY A 168 14.62 1.05 33.62
C GLY A 168 13.15 0.95 33.18
N GLN A 169 12.88 0.79 31.88
CA GLN A 169 11.57 0.40 31.37
C GLN A 169 11.50 -1.12 31.11
N PRO A 170 10.31 -1.75 31.17
CA PRO A 170 10.15 -3.13 30.72
C PRO A 170 10.64 -3.30 29.28
N ALA A 171 11.34 -4.39 28.97
CA ALA A 171 11.68 -4.72 27.60
C ALA A 171 10.39 -4.95 26.81
N SER A 172 10.11 -4.09 25.84
CA SER A 172 9.12 -4.30 24.80
C SER A 172 9.73 -3.85 23.46
N GLY A 173 8.96 -3.61 22.40
CA GLY A 173 9.48 -3.14 21.10
C GLY A 173 9.50 -4.23 20.02
N SER A 174 10.13 -3.96 18.88
CA SER A 174 10.00 -4.82 17.68
C SER A 174 11.26 -5.62 17.38
N GLY A 175 11.21 -6.91 17.71
CA GLY A 175 12.20 -7.90 17.32
C GLY A 175 11.81 -8.66 16.05
N ASN A 176 12.43 -9.82 15.82
CA ASN A 176 12.25 -10.63 14.60
C ASN A 176 10.80 -11.10 14.33
N ALA A 177 9.93 -11.11 15.33
CA ALA A 177 8.53 -11.54 15.19
C ALA A 177 7.57 -10.39 14.78
N ASP A 178 8.06 -9.17 14.55
CA ASP A 178 7.30 -8.03 14.02
C ASP A 178 7.77 -7.59 12.62
N SER A 179 8.61 -8.39 11.96
CA SER A 179 9.21 -8.07 10.66
C SER A 179 8.21 -7.51 9.66
N GLY A 180 8.59 -6.43 8.95
CA GLY A 180 7.71 -5.72 8.03
C GLY A 180 6.67 -4.79 8.68
N GLY A 181 6.50 -4.85 10.00
CA GLY A 181 5.61 -3.98 10.77
C GLY A 181 6.03 -2.50 10.79
N PRO A 182 5.14 -1.59 11.17
CA PRO A 182 5.42 -0.15 11.16
C PRO A 182 6.10 0.36 12.43
N LEU A 183 7.06 1.24 12.23
CA LEU A 183 7.50 2.22 13.23
C LEU A 183 6.76 3.54 13.01
N MET A 184 6.00 3.98 14.01
CA MET A 184 5.13 5.14 13.98
C MET A 184 5.74 6.29 14.77
N VAL A 185 5.74 7.49 14.17
CA VAL A 185 6.23 8.73 14.78
C VAL A 185 5.16 9.81 14.61
N GLN A 186 4.99 10.66 15.62
CA GLN A 186 3.97 11.70 15.59
C GLN A 186 4.50 12.98 14.95
N SER A 187 3.76 13.54 13.98
CA SER A 187 4.00 14.87 13.40
C SER A 187 2.68 15.62 13.30
N GLY A 188 2.64 16.86 13.80
CA GLY A 188 1.43 17.69 13.76
C GLY A 188 0.21 17.04 14.42
N GLY A 189 0.40 16.23 15.45
CA GLY A 189 -0.66 15.47 16.13
C GLY A 189 -1.09 14.18 15.43
N THR A 190 -0.57 13.87 14.25
CA THR A 190 -0.91 12.66 13.47
C THR A 190 0.21 11.62 13.57
N TRP A 191 -0.16 10.37 13.82
CA TRP A 191 0.78 9.25 13.75
C TRP A 191 1.07 8.92 12.29
N LYS A 192 2.35 8.90 11.93
CA LYS A 192 2.83 8.59 10.58
C LYS A 192 3.85 7.47 10.63
N GLN A 193 3.84 6.60 9.63
CA GLN A 193 4.83 5.54 9.55
C GLN A 193 6.17 6.14 9.08
N ALA A 194 7.21 5.99 9.89
CA ALA A 194 8.56 6.49 9.66
C ALA A 194 9.56 5.39 9.29
N GLY A 195 9.27 4.15 9.68
CA GLY A 195 10.11 3.00 9.35
C GLY A 195 9.31 1.71 9.15
N VAL A 196 9.99 0.71 8.62
CA VAL A 196 9.55 -0.67 8.46
C VAL A 196 10.53 -1.56 9.21
N VAL A 197 10.03 -2.46 10.05
CA VAL A 197 10.89 -3.39 10.81
C VAL A 197 11.71 -4.21 9.82
N TYR A 198 13.03 -4.01 9.83
CA TYR A 198 14.00 -4.85 9.12
C TYR A 198 14.24 -6.13 9.93
N GLY A 199 14.43 -5.97 11.24
CA GLY A 199 14.67 -7.06 12.18
C GLY A 199 15.34 -6.56 13.46
N GLY A 200 15.90 -7.49 14.23
CA GLY A 200 16.72 -7.22 15.41
C GLY A 200 17.57 -8.44 15.75
N GLU A 201 18.62 -8.27 16.54
CA GLU A 201 19.46 -9.42 16.93
C GLU A 201 18.70 -10.43 17.79
N GLU A 202 17.71 -9.95 18.54
CA GLU A 202 16.94 -10.75 19.47
C GLU A 202 15.45 -10.75 19.11
N LEU A 203 14.74 -11.71 19.72
CA LEU A 203 13.27 -11.76 19.68
C LEU A 203 12.64 -10.54 20.38
N LEU A 204 13.41 -9.82 21.19
CA LEU A 204 13.02 -8.64 21.95
C LEU A 204 14.05 -7.54 21.75
N THR A 205 13.60 -6.29 21.69
CA THR A 205 14.53 -5.16 21.60
C THR A 205 14.84 -4.61 22.98
N THR A 206 16.10 -4.31 23.25
CA THR A 206 16.53 -3.64 24.48
C THR A 206 17.15 -2.28 24.16
N ALA A 207 17.56 -1.53 25.19
CA ALA A 207 18.35 -0.32 25.00
C ALA A 207 19.72 -0.62 24.36
N GLU A 208 20.29 -1.77 24.72
CA GLU A 208 21.60 -2.24 24.27
C GLU A 208 21.52 -2.84 22.85
N TYR A 209 20.36 -3.39 22.49
CA TYR A 209 20.04 -4.02 21.20
C TYR A 209 18.70 -3.50 20.67
N PRO A 210 18.64 -2.25 20.17
CA PRO A 210 17.39 -1.68 19.66
C PRO A 210 16.99 -2.34 18.33
N GLY A 211 15.70 -2.35 18.01
CA GLY A 211 15.23 -2.87 16.72
C GLY A 211 15.72 -2.00 15.57
N VAL A 212 15.98 -2.62 14.43
CA VAL A 212 16.46 -1.96 13.20
C VAL A 212 15.30 -1.80 12.23
N PHE A 213 15.22 -0.61 11.63
CA PHE A 213 14.15 -0.26 10.70
C PHE A 213 14.69 0.34 9.42
N THR A 214 14.18 -0.12 8.28
CA THR A 214 14.33 0.57 7.01
C THR A 214 13.54 1.88 7.04
N THR A 215 14.20 3.01 6.82
CA THR A 215 13.56 4.33 6.90
C THR A 215 12.70 4.61 5.67
N ILE A 216 11.51 5.13 5.92
CA ILE A 216 10.62 5.59 4.85
C ILE A 216 11.16 6.87 4.23
N ALA A 217 11.73 7.78 5.03
CA ALA A 217 12.28 9.06 4.55
C ALA A 217 13.31 8.87 3.41
N TRP A 218 14.21 7.89 3.55
CA TRP A 218 15.20 7.56 2.53
C TRP A 218 14.57 6.96 1.27
N ASN A 219 13.56 6.12 1.44
CA ASN A 219 12.91 5.38 0.35
C ASN A 219 11.74 6.13 -0.30
N ARG A 220 11.40 7.34 0.16
CA ARG A 220 10.28 8.15 -0.37
C ARG A 220 10.29 8.32 -1.89
N PRO A 221 11.41 8.66 -2.54
CA PRO A 221 11.40 8.87 -3.98
C PRO A 221 10.98 7.61 -4.75
N TRP A 222 11.40 6.43 -4.28
CA TRP A 222 11.02 5.16 -4.88
C TRP A 222 9.54 4.84 -4.63
N ILE A 223 9.08 4.95 -3.38
CA ILE A 223 7.67 4.70 -3.00
C ILE A 223 6.74 5.57 -3.84
N ASP A 224 6.98 6.88 -3.84
CA ASP A 224 6.10 7.87 -4.49
C ASP A 224 6.12 7.72 -6.01
N SER A 225 7.30 7.48 -6.60
CA SER A 225 7.44 7.25 -8.04
C SER A 225 6.69 5.99 -8.49
N LEU A 226 6.77 4.91 -7.72
CA LEU A 226 6.15 3.65 -8.10
C LEU A 226 4.63 3.74 -8.03
N ILE A 227 4.10 4.27 -6.92
CA ILE A 227 2.66 4.49 -6.75
C ILE A 227 2.14 5.36 -7.89
N ALA A 228 2.77 6.50 -8.18
CA ALA A 228 2.35 7.38 -9.26
C ALA A 228 2.41 6.70 -10.64
N THR A 229 3.48 5.95 -10.93
CA THR A 229 3.67 5.31 -12.25
C THR A 229 2.64 4.21 -12.49
N VAL A 230 2.44 3.33 -11.52
CA VAL A 230 1.54 2.19 -11.64
C VAL A 230 0.09 2.66 -11.61
N THR A 231 -0.29 3.61 -10.75
CA THR A 231 -1.63 4.23 -10.78
C THR A 231 -1.90 4.85 -12.16
N GLN A 232 -0.96 5.58 -12.75
CA GLN A 232 -1.14 6.12 -14.10
C GLN A 232 -1.22 5.04 -15.20
N VAL A 233 -0.52 3.91 -15.06
CA VAL A 233 -0.62 2.80 -16.03
C VAL A 233 -1.97 2.10 -15.92
N VAL A 234 -2.46 1.88 -14.70
CA VAL A 234 -3.79 1.33 -14.43
C VAL A 234 -4.87 2.29 -14.94
N GLU A 235 -4.78 3.59 -14.69
CA GLU A 235 -5.72 4.59 -15.24
C GLU A 235 -5.66 4.66 -16.77
N ARG A 236 -4.47 4.63 -17.38
CA ARG A 236 -4.32 4.60 -18.85
C ARG A 236 -4.90 3.35 -19.50
N ASN A 237 -4.89 2.21 -18.80
CA ASN A 237 -5.39 0.93 -19.30
C ASN A 237 -6.82 0.60 -18.81
N ALA A 238 -7.36 1.36 -17.85
CA ALA A 238 -8.72 1.23 -17.40
C ALA A 238 -9.67 1.60 -18.55
N PRO A 239 -10.80 0.89 -18.71
CA PRO A 239 -11.80 1.30 -19.68
C PRO A 239 -12.23 2.74 -19.36
N PRO A 240 -12.18 3.66 -20.34
CA PRO A 240 -12.45 5.05 -20.09
C PRO A 240 -13.82 5.21 -19.44
N ARG A 241 -13.87 5.93 -18.32
CA ARG A 241 -15.13 6.20 -17.62
C ARG A 241 -15.87 7.27 -18.41
N PHE A 242 -17.14 7.04 -18.69
CA PHE A 242 -18.02 8.02 -19.29
C PHE A 242 -19.24 8.22 -18.40
N GLN A 243 -19.69 9.47 -18.28
CA GLN A 243 -20.96 9.80 -17.67
C GLN A 243 -21.98 10.10 -18.77
N VAL A 244 -23.11 9.41 -18.73
CA VAL A 244 -24.24 9.68 -19.63
C VAL A 244 -25.22 10.59 -18.90
N VAL A 245 -25.48 11.77 -19.47
CA VAL A 245 -26.40 12.77 -18.92
C VAL A 245 -27.60 12.92 -19.84
N HIS A 246 -28.80 12.93 -19.26
CA HIS A 246 -30.06 13.13 -19.97
C HIS A 246 -30.48 14.59 -19.85
N GLY A 247 -30.57 15.28 -20.99
CA GLY A 247 -31.04 16.66 -21.06
C GLY A 247 -32.28 16.81 -21.95
N PRO A 248 -32.98 17.94 -21.88
CA PRO A 248 -34.15 18.23 -22.73
C PRO A 248 -33.84 18.24 -24.23
N GLU A 249 -32.57 18.36 -24.62
CA GLU A 249 -32.10 18.34 -26.02
C GLU A 249 -31.49 16.99 -26.46
N GLY A 250 -31.45 15.98 -25.58
CA GLY A 250 -30.95 14.63 -25.88
C GLY A 250 -29.96 14.06 -24.86
N ILE A 251 -29.21 13.03 -25.26
CA ILE A 251 -28.14 12.42 -24.45
C ILE A 251 -26.83 13.17 -24.63
N THR A 252 -26.17 13.51 -23.54
CA THR A 252 -24.78 13.99 -23.53
C THR A 252 -23.87 12.93 -22.90
N VAL A 253 -22.75 12.60 -23.55
CA VAL A 253 -21.71 11.73 -22.99
C VAL A 253 -20.53 12.60 -22.56
N LEU A 254 -20.27 12.66 -21.26
CA LEU A 254 -19.14 13.38 -20.68
C LEU A 254 -18.01 12.39 -20.40
N PRO A 255 -16.77 12.65 -20.85
CA PRO A 255 -15.63 11.85 -20.42
C PRO A 255 -15.39 12.04 -18.91
N GLY A 256 -14.92 10.99 -18.24
CA GLY A 256 -14.23 11.12 -16.97
C GLY A 256 -12.90 11.86 -17.15
N GLN A 257 -12.20 12.12 -16.05
CA GLN A 257 -10.84 12.67 -16.15
C GLN A 257 -9.96 11.69 -16.94
N GLU A 258 -9.14 12.22 -17.85
CA GLU A 258 -8.12 11.51 -18.64
C GLU A 258 -8.58 10.60 -19.82
N VAL A 259 -9.55 11.01 -20.63
CA VAL A 259 -9.78 10.36 -21.95
C VAL A 259 -8.93 11.07 -23.02
N PRO A 260 -7.91 10.42 -23.62
CA PRO A 260 -7.05 11.05 -24.60
C PRO A 260 -7.78 11.37 -25.91
N ASP A 261 -7.53 12.55 -26.47
CA ASP A 261 -8.18 13.05 -27.70
C ASP A 261 -8.02 12.09 -28.89
N GLY A 262 -9.09 11.98 -29.71
CA GLY A 262 -9.06 11.30 -31.01
C GLY A 262 -9.05 9.76 -31.00
N ARG A 263 -9.16 9.09 -29.84
CA ARG A 263 -9.01 7.63 -29.73
C ARG A 263 -10.29 6.79 -29.75
N PHE A 264 -11.47 7.39 -29.73
CA PHE A 264 -12.71 6.64 -29.50
C PHE A 264 -13.82 6.95 -30.50
N GLN A 265 -14.65 5.93 -30.73
CA GLN A 265 -15.91 6.02 -31.46
C GLN A 265 -17.06 5.67 -30.52
N LEU A 266 -18.13 6.45 -30.56
CA LEU A 266 -19.37 6.19 -29.83
C LEU A 266 -20.40 5.61 -30.79
N GLU A 267 -21.05 4.52 -30.39
CA GLU A 267 -22.19 3.94 -31.07
C GLU A 267 -23.37 3.83 -30.10
N LEU A 268 -24.52 4.33 -30.52
CA LEU A 268 -25.78 4.19 -29.80
C LEU A 268 -26.64 3.20 -30.57
N ILE A 269 -26.97 2.08 -29.96
CA ILE A 269 -27.66 0.97 -30.62
C ILE A 269 -29.01 0.77 -29.94
N GLY A 270 -30.10 0.93 -30.68
CA GLY A 270 -31.45 0.71 -30.18
C GLY A 270 -31.70 -0.74 -29.82
N ASN A 271 -32.74 -1.00 -29.01
CA ASN A 271 -33.14 -2.36 -28.66
C ASN A 271 -33.46 -3.27 -29.85
N ASP A 272 -33.83 -2.70 -30.99
CA ASP A 272 -34.06 -3.42 -32.25
C ASP A 272 -32.74 -3.80 -32.97
N GLY A 273 -31.59 -3.51 -32.35
CA GLY A 273 -30.26 -3.75 -32.90
C GLY A 273 -29.84 -2.71 -33.94
N ARG A 274 -30.65 -1.69 -34.21
CA ARG A 274 -30.29 -0.65 -35.17
C ARG A 274 -29.33 0.36 -34.56
N LEU A 275 -28.32 0.73 -35.34
CA LEU A 275 -27.46 1.86 -35.04
C LEU A 275 -28.28 3.15 -35.13
N LEU A 276 -28.46 3.82 -34.00
CA LEU A 276 -29.16 5.09 -33.88
C LEU A 276 -28.22 6.26 -34.12
N LEU A 277 -26.98 6.13 -33.67
CA LEU A 277 -25.95 7.16 -33.77
C LEU A 277 -24.57 6.48 -33.82
N ARG A 278 -23.68 6.95 -34.70
CA ARG A 278 -22.25 6.66 -34.65
C ARG A 278 -21.48 7.96 -34.78
N GLN A 279 -20.49 8.18 -33.93
CA GLN A 279 -19.65 9.37 -33.98
C GLN A 279 -18.19 9.04 -33.69
N GLY A 280 -17.30 9.58 -34.51
CA GLY A 280 -15.86 9.57 -34.30
C GLY A 280 -15.12 10.35 -35.42
N PRO A 281 -13.82 10.65 -35.25
CA PRO A 281 -13.10 10.71 -33.97
C PRO A 281 -13.64 11.87 -33.12
N LEU A 282 -13.82 11.66 -31.82
CA LEU A 282 -14.28 12.70 -30.91
C LEU A 282 -13.10 13.55 -30.44
N ASP A 283 -13.10 14.83 -30.84
CA ASP A 283 -12.33 15.90 -30.20
C ASP A 283 -13.24 16.55 -29.14
N LEU A 284 -12.78 16.60 -27.89
CA LEU A 284 -13.58 17.07 -26.76
C LEU A 284 -13.74 18.60 -26.76
N PRO A 285 -14.87 19.15 -26.25
CA PRO A 285 -16.11 18.50 -25.83
C PRO A 285 -17.17 18.50 -26.96
N ALA A 286 -17.56 17.32 -27.44
CA ALA A 286 -18.63 17.22 -28.44
C ALA A 286 -20.01 17.15 -27.77
N HIS A 287 -20.82 18.20 -27.93
CA HIS A 287 -22.25 18.13 -27.71
C HIS A 287 -22.89 17.30 -28.83
N VAL A 288 -23.63 16.24 -28.47
CA VAL A 288 -24.29 15.38 -29.46
C VAL A 288 -25.79 15.41 -29.25
N PRO A 289 -26.51 16.33 -29.91
CA PRO A 289 -27.97 16.32 -29.87
C PRO A 289 -28.47 15.05 -30.57
N CYS A 290 -29.16 14.18 -29.83
CA CYS A 290 -29.73 12.95 -30.35
C CYS A 290 -31.26 13.04 -30.29
N PRO A 291 -31.96 13.32 -31.42
CA PRO A 291 -33.41 13.40 -31.44
C PRO A 291 -34.00 11.99 -31.48
N LEU A 292 -34.20 11.37 -30.31
CA LEU A 292 -34.76 10.02 -30.23
C LEU A 292 -36.22 10.06 -29.77
N ALA A 293 -37.12 10.16 -30.75
CA ALA A 293 -38.57 10.19 -30.52
C ALA A 293 -39.25 8.81 -30.57
N THR A 294 -38.51 7.69 -30.68
CA THR A 294 -39.13 6.37 -30.95
C THR A 294 -38.47 5.15 -30.31
N VAL A 295 -37.47 5.30 -29.43
CA VAL A 295 -36.74 4.17 -28.82
C VAL A 295 -36.90 4.20 -27.30
N SER A 296 -37.36 3.10 -26.70
CA SER A 296 -37.56 3.00 -25.24
C SER A 296 -36.25 2.82 -24.46
N THR A 297 -35.29 2.04 -24.98
CA THR A 297 -33.93 1.92 -24.43
C THR A 297 -32.91 1.69 -25.55
N ALA A 298 -31.68 2.15 -25.35
CA ALA A 298 -30.54 1.84 -26.24
C ALA A 298 -29.32 1.48 -25.41
N VAL A 299 -28.29 1.02 -26.10
CA VAL A 299 -26.99 0.72 -25.53
C VAL A 299 -25.97 1.67 -26.11
N LEU A 300 -25.26 2.38 -25.25
CA LEU A 300 -24.05 3.10 -25.61
C LEU A 300 -22.89 2.10 -25.64
N VAL A 301 -22.22 2.00 -26.78
CA VAL A 301 -21.00 1.21 -26.98
C VAL A 301 -19.87 2.18 -27.30
N VAL A 302 -18.81 2.12 -26.51
CA VAL A 302 -17.56 2.85 -26.77
C VAL A 302 -16.57 1.90 -27.39
N ARG A 303 -16.01 2.27 -28.54
CA ARG A 303 -14.96 1.53 -29.23
C ARG A 303 -13.68 2.33 -29.28
N ASP A 304 -12.54 1.65 -29.31
CA ASP A 304 -11.27 2.28 -29.65
C ASP A 304 -11.19 2.63 -31.15
N ALA A 305 -10.10 3.29 -31.57
CA ALA A 305 -9.83 3.64 -32.96
C ALA A 305 -9.74 2.42 -33.90
N GLY A 306 -9.50 1.21 -33.37
CA GLY A 306 -9.51 -0.06 -34.11
C GLY A 306 -10.89 -0.73 -34.19
N GLY A 307 -11.92 -0.16 -33.55
CA GLY A 307 -13.28 -0.69 -33.53
C GLY A 307 -13.53 -1.75 -32.45
N ILE A 308 -12.60 -1.99 -31.54
CA ILE A 308 -12.76 -2.96 -30.44
C ILE A 308 -13.65 -2.33 -29.36
N PRO A 309 -14.72 -3.01 -28.90
CA PRO A 309 -15.60 -2.48 -27.86
C PRO A 309 -14.87 -2.48 -26.50
N LEU A 310 -14.78 -1.31 -25.88
CA LEU A 310 -14.13 -1.07 -24.59
C LEU A 310 -15.12 -0.92 -23.44
N HIS A 311 -16.29 -0.35 -23.71
CA HIS A 311 -17.31 -0.08 -22.70
C HIS A 311 -18.71 -0.23 -23.28
N ARG A 312 -19.65 -0.72 -22.47
CA ARG A 312 -21.04 -0.92 -22.85
C ARG A 312 -21.95 -0.56 -21.69
N GLN A 313 -22.81 0.43 -21.88
CA GLN A 313 -23.77 0.89 -20.88
C GLN A 313 -25.18 0.91 -21.46
N LEU A 314 -26.16 0.41 -20.70
CA LEU A 314 -27.57 0.55 -21.03
C LEU A 314 -28.02 1.98 -20.71
N VAL A 315 -28.63 2.63 -21.70
CA VAL A 315 -29.18 3.98 -21.59
C VAL A 315 -30.70 3.91 -21.80
N LEU A 316 -31.45 4.36 -20.82
CA LEU A 316 -32.92 4.43 -20.85
C LEU A 316 -33.32 5.84 -21.29
N TYR A 317 -34.16 5.98 -22.32
CA TYR A 317 -34.62 7.31 -22.79
C TYR A 317 -35.81 7.83 -22.02
#